data_AF-A0AAD9ZNE7-F1
#
_entry.id   AF-A0AAD9ZNE7-F1
#
_cell.length_a   1.000
_cell.length_b   1.000
_cell.length_c   1.000
_cell.angle_alpha   90.00
_cell.angle_beta   90.00
_cell.angle_gamma   90.00
#
_symmetry.space_group_name_H-M   'P 1'
#
loop_
_entity.id
_entity.type
_entity.pdbx_description
1 polymer ?
#
loop_
_entity_poly.entity_id
_entity_poly.type
_entity_poly.pdbx_seq_one_letter_code
_entity_poly.pdbx_strand_id
1 'polypeptide(L)'
;MASTLFKAIQTHPFALYQSVLLRRKNVVFYCTMKNSQTQTATQEKQQPPQIKVSPQNHHTKTKPLDKITQDYEAVIGIETHVQLSTLTKAFCGCPYNYASQPNTSICPICMGLPGALPVLNSKVIEFAVKLGLALNCKLSLNSKFDRKQYFYPDLPKGYQISQFDIPIATGGHLDLDLPVEFGGGHKRFGITRVHMEEDAGKLLHSDDGAQEITIPLTLY
;
A
#
# COMPACT_ATOMS: atom_id res chain seq x y z
N MET A 1 24.39 -50.22 -16.02
CA MET A 1 23.53 -51.38 -16.35
C MET A 1 22.20 -51.21 -15.63
N ALA A 2 21.08 -51.50 -16.32
CA ALA A 2 19.66 -51.39 -15.92
C ALA A 2 19.18 -49.94 -15.62
N SER A 3 18.42 -49.22 -16.44
CA SER A 3 17.32 -49.49 -17.40
C SER A 3 16.07 -50.12 -16.78
N THR A 4 15.05 -49.30 -16.56
CA THR A 4 13.63 -49.70 -16.65
C THR A 4 12.78 -48.47 -17.02
N LEU A 5 12.32 -48.49 -18.27
CA LEU A 5 11.26 -47.67 -18.84
C LEU A 5 9.88 -48.19 -18.38
N PHE A 6 8.90 -47.31 -18.22
CA PHE A 6 7.51 -47.63 -18.56
C PHE A 6 6.82 -46.44 -19.23
N LYS A 7 6.29 -46.72 -20.43
CA LYS A 7 5.51 -45.83 -21.30
C LYS A 7 4.03 -45.83 -20.91
N ALA A 8 3.39 -44.75 -21.35
CA ALA A 8 2.00 -44.35 -21.21
C ALA A 8 0.91 -45.40 -21.52
N ILE A 9 -0.27 -45.17 -20.92
CA ILE A 9 -1.56 -45.66 -21.42
C ILE A 9 -2.43 -44.44 -21.73
N GLN A 10 -2.84 -44.37 -23.00
CA GLN A 10 -3.74 -43.42 -23.60
C GLN A 10 -5.10 -44.12 -23.75
N THR A 11 -6.19 -43.51 -23.29
CA THR A 11 -7.55 -43.93 -23.66
C THR A 11 -8.40 -42.73 -24.07
N HIS A 12 -9.21 -42.99 -25.10
CA HIS A 12 -9.85 -42.06 -26.03
C HIS A 12 -11.10 -41.34 -25.50
N PRO A 13 -11.58 -40.31 -26.21
CA PRO A 13 -12.60 -39.38 -25.73
C PRO A 13 -14.01 -39.94 -25.90
N PHE A 14 -14.88 -39.69 -24.92
CA PHE A 14 -16.32 -39.87 -25.08
C PHE A 14 -16.97 -38.55 -25.47
N ALA A 15 -17.55 -38.54 -26.67
CA ALA A 15 -18.43 -37.51 -27.18
C ALA A 15 -19.90 -37.89 -26.92
N LEU A 16 -20.75 -36.86 -27.02
CA LEU A 16 -22.23 -36.84 -27.09
C LEU A 16 -23.00 -36.67 -25.78
N TYR A 17 -23.47 -35.44 -25.53
CA TYR A 17 -24.88 -35.13 -25.74
C TYR A 17 -25.13 -33.61 -25.84
N GLN A 18 -25.88 -33.21 -26.85
CA GLN A 18 -26.46 -31.87 -27.00
C GLN A 18 -27.95 -32.00 -26.66
N SER A 19 -28.48 -31.18 -25.76
CA SER A 19 -29.90 -30.82 -25.80
C SER A 19 -30.07 -29.37 -25.35
N VAL A 20 -30.46 -28.56 -26.32
CA VAL A 20 -30.93 -27.19 -26.17
C VAL A 20 -32.44 -27.27 -25.91
N LEU A 21 -32.93 -26.61 -24.86
CA LEU A 21 -34.21 -25.88 -24.78
C LEU A 21 -34.60 -25.74 -23.31
N LEU A 22 -34.38 -24.57 -22.71
CA LEU A 22 -35.42 -23.95 -21.88
C LEU A 22 -35.23 -22.44 -21.83
N ARG A 23 -35.98 -21.77 -22.69
CA ARG A 23 -36.24 -20.35 -22.74
C ARG A 23 -37.01 -19.95 -21.47
N ARG A 24 -36.34 -19.35 -20.47
CA ARG A 24 -37.03 -18.66 -19.37
C ARG A 24 -36.98 -17.16 -19.60
N LYS A 25 -38.18 -16.59 -19.71
CA LYS A 25 -38.46 -15.18 -19.99
C LYS A 25 -37.97 -14.29 -18.83
N ASN A 26 -37.42 -13.15 -19.22
CA ASN A 26 -37.16 -11.97 -18.41
C ASN A 26 -38.28 -11.67 -17.41
N VAL A 27 -37.92 -11.50 -16.13
CA VAL A 27 -38.48 -10.45 -15.27
C VAL A 27 -37.37 -10.03 -14.30
N VAL A 28 -36.67 -8.94 -14.62
CA VAL A 28 -35.84 -8.21 -13.66
C VAL A 28 -36.72 -7.09 -13.13
N PHE A 29 -37.05 -7.14 -11.83
CA PHE A 29 -37.66 -6.01 -11.14
C PHE A 29 -36.56 -4.98 -10.84
N TYR A 30 -36.52 -3.91 -11.61
CA TYR A 30 -35.78 -2.71 -11.23
C TYR A 30 -36.63 -1.89 -10.26
N CYS A 31 -36.24 -1.87 -8.98
CA CYS A 31 -36.74 -0.87 -8.04
C CYS A 31 -35.90 0.40 -8.24
N THR A 32 -36.46 1.41 -8.90
CA THR A 32 -35.85 2.74 -9.01
C THR A 32 -36.46 3.63 -7.94
N MET A 33 -35.65 4.01 -6.95
CA MET A 33 -36.01 5.09 -6.02
C MET A 33 -35.76 6.42 -6.72
N LYS A 34 -36.84 7.07 -7.18
CA LYS A 34 -36.80 8.48 -7.59
C LYS A 34 -36.73 9.33 -6.33
N ASN A 35 -35.62 10.05 -6.13
CA ASN A 35 -35.58 11.13 -5.17
C ASN A 35 -36.00 12.43 -5.86
N SER A 36 -37.05 13.07 -5.35
CA SER A 36 -37.52 14.39 -5.77
C SER A 36 -36.72 15.45 -5.01
N GLN A 37 -35.77 16.10 -5.68
CA GLN A 37 -35.22 17.37 -5.21
C GLN A 37 -35.90 18.52 -5.93
N THR A 38 -36.56 19.33 -5.13
CA THR A 38 -37.24 20.59 -5.44
C THR A 38 -36.26 21.58 -6.08
N GLN A 39 -36.57 22.03 -7.31
CA GLN A 39 -35.90 23.15 -7.95
C GLN A 39 -36.43 24.46 -7.36
N THR A 40 -35.54 25.30 -6.84
CA THR A 40 -35.79 26.74 -6.73
C THR A 40 -34.85 27.43 -7.70
N ALA A 41 -35.42 28.00 -8.75
CA ALA A 41 -34.70 28.76 -9.76
C ALA A 41 -34.32 30.15 -9.22
N THR A 42 -33.10 30.62 -9.49
CA THR A 42 -32.82 32.06 -9.55
C THR A 42 -31.74 32.31 -10.61
N GLN A 43 -31.97 33.40 -11.34
CA GLN A 43 -31.48 33.72 -12.68
C GLN A 43 -29.99 34.12 -12.73
N GLU A 44 -29.36 33.83 -13.87
CA GLU A 44 -28.07 34.39 -14.28
C GLU A 44 -28.13 35.90 -14.48
N LYS A 45 -27.14 36.62 -13.94
CA LYS A 45 -26.72 37.92 -14.47
C LYS A 45 -25.25 38.24 -14.13
N GLN A 46 -24.46 38.34 -15.20
CA GLN A 46 -23.36 39.30 -15.46
C GLN A 46 -22.01 39.23 -14.71
N GLN A 47 -21.00 38.86 -15.52
CA GLN A 47 -19.67 39.45 -15.74
C GLN A 47 -18.67 39.61 -14.56
N PRO A 48 -17.50 38.95 -14.62
CA PRO A 48 -16.41 39.20 -13.67
C PRO A 48 -15.68 40.55 -13.92
N PRO A 49 -15.10 41.16 -12.88
CA PRO A 49 -14.53 42.50 -12.95
C PRO A 49 -13.26 42.56 -13.82
N GLN A 50 -13.24 43.57 -14.69
CA GLN A 50 -12.10 43.97 -15.51
C GLN A 50 -11.00 44.57 -14.63
N ILE A 51 -9.93 43.84 -14.38
CA ILE A 51 -8.67 44.41 -13.87
C ILE A 51 -7.87 44.89 -15.08
N LYS A 52 -7.73 46.22 -15.22
CA LYS A 52 -6.83 46.84 -16.19
C LYS A 52 -5.38 46.50 -15.83
N VAL A 53 -4.75 45.63 -16.60
CA VAL A 53 -3.30 45.41 -16.56
C VAL A 53 -2.65 46.33 -17.57
N SER A 54 -1.95 47.36 -17.08
CA SER A 54 -1.00 48.15 -17.89
C SER A 54 0.18 47.28 -18.30
N PRO A 55 0.75 47.45 -19.51
CA PRO A 55 1.92 46.68 -19.92
C PRO A 55 3.16 47.24 -19.23
N GLN A 56 3.53 46.65 -18.09
CA GLN A 56 4.86 46.85 -17.53
C GLN A 56 5.78 45.77 -18.06
N ASN A 57 6.64 46.16 -18.99
CA ASN A 57 7.83 45.43 -19.40
C ASN A 57 8.73 45.22 -18.18
N HIS A 58 8.52 44.15 -17.44
CA HIS A 58 9.50 43.66 -16.48
C HIS A 58 10.38 42.64 -17.19
N HIS A 59 11.58 43.10 -17.56
CA HIS A 59 12.75 42.24 -17.66
C HIS A 59 12.81 41.38 -16.40
N THR A 60 12.40 40.12 -16.49
CA THR A 60 12.62 39.14 -15.42
C THR A 60 14.11 38.86 -15.41
N LYS A 61 14.87 39.68 -14.69
CA LYS A 61 16.20 39.29 -14.21
C LYS A 61 15.98 37.99 -13.43
N THR A 62 16.44 36.87 -13.98
CA THR A 62 16.62 35.63 -13.24
C THR A 62 17.48 35.96 -12.02
N LYS A 63 16.84 36.10 -10.87
CA LYS A 63 17.55 36.15 -9.59
C LYS A 63 18.30 34.83 -9.49
N PRO A 64 19.64 34.81 -9.30
CA PRO A 64 20.36 33.55 -9.21
C PRO A 64 19.78 32.74 -8.06
N LEU A 65 19.29 31.53 -8.36
CA LEU A 65 18.76 30.58 -7.39
C LEU A 65 19.74 30.36 -6.22
N ASP A 66 21.03 30.48 -6.51
CA ASP A 66 22.16 30.34 -5.59
C ASP A 66 22.17 31.34 -4.43
N LYS A 67 21.51 32.51 -4.57
CA LYS A 67 21.50 33.52 -3.50
C LYS A 67 20.41 33.30 -2.45
N ILE A 68 19.42 32.45 -2.74
CA ILE A 68 18.33 32.14 -1.81
C ILE A 68 18.73 30.94 -0.92
N THR A 69 19.58 30.04 -1.40
CA THR A 69 20.02 28.84 -0.65
C THR A 69 21.10 29.10 0.40
N GLN A 70 21.81 30.24 0.37
CA GLN A 70 22.90 30.52 1.31
C GLN A 70 22.45 30.75 2.76
N ASP A 71 21.19 31.13 2.99
CA ASP A 71 20.65 31.42 4.34
C ASP A 71 19.80 30.26 4.91
N TYR A 72 19.66 29.14 4.19
CA TYR A 72 18.80 28.02 4.60
C TYR A 72 19.55 26.69 4.56
N GLU A 73 19.32 25.86 5.56
CA GLU A 73 19.82 24.49 5.62
C GLU A 73 18.70 23.48 5.34
N ALA A 74 18.93 22.54 4.43
CA ALA A 74 17.99 21.46 4.14
C ALA A 74 18.12 20.33 5.17
N VAL A 75 17.05 20.07 5.92
CA VAL A 75 16.96 18.94 6.85
C VAL A 75 15.98 17.90 6.28
N ILE A 76 16.50 16.72 5.94
CA ILE A 76 15.74 15.66 5.28
C ILE A 76 15.63 14.45 6.21
N GLY A 77 14.40 14.01 6.47
CA GLY A 77 14.09 12.74 7.14
C GLY A 77 13.52 11.75 6.15
N ILE A 78 13.91 10.47 6.27
CA ILE A 78 13.41 9.39 5.42
C ILE A 78 12.66 8.39 6.29
N GLU A 79 11.46 8.04 5.85
CA GLU A 79 10.69 6.92 6.37
C GLU A 79 10.65 5.83 5.30
N THR A 80 11.14 4.64 5.65
CA THR A 80 11.21 3.51 4.71
C THR A 80 10.41 2.35 5.27
N HIS A 81 9.47 1.85 4.47
CA HIS A 81 8.72 0.64 4.75
C HIS A 81 9.33 -0.51 3.96
N VAL A 82 9.64 -1.61 4.65
CA VAL A 82 10.30 -2.77 4.04
C VAL A 82 9.40 -3.99 4.17
N GLN A 83 8.95 -4.52 3.03
CA GLN A 83 8.18 -5.75 3.00
C GLN A 83 9.08 -6.94 3.37
N LEU A 84 8.72 -7.64 4.44
CA LEU A 84 9.46 -8.82 4.88
C LEU A 84 9.13 -10.03 4.01
N SER A 85 10.15 -10.81 3.63
CA SER A 85 10.00 -12.02 2.82
C SER A 85 9.54 -13.22 3.65
N THR A 86 8.33 -13.13 4.21
CA THR A 86 7.69 -14.21 4.99
C THR A 86 6.69 -15.00 4.13
N LEU A 87 6.49 -16.27 4.46
CA LEU A 87 5.52 -17.12 3.76
C LEU A 87 4.07 -16.73 4.05
N THR A 88 3.79 -16.24 5.27
CA THR A 88 2.46 -15.83 5.72
C THR A 88 2.47 -14.37 6.17
N LYS A 89 1.28 -13.76 6.23
CA LYS A 89 1.08 -12.38 6.71
C LYS A 89 1.50 -12.21 8.18
N ALA A 90 1.61 -10.96 8.61
CA ALA A 90 2.09 -10.61 9.94
C ALA A 90 1.20 -11.11 11.09
N PHE A 91 -0.13 -11.09 10.91
CA PHE A 91 -1.09 -11.37 12.00
C PHE A 91 -2.07 -12.52 11.72
N CYS A 92 -1.88 -13.28 10.63
CA CYS A 92 -2.72 -14.43 10.29
C CYS A 92 -1.97 -15.43 9.40
N GLY A 93 -2.52 -16.64 9.27
CA GLY A 93 -1.92 -17.72 8.46
C GLY A 93 -2.10 -17.60 6.95
N CYS A 94 -2.74 -16.54 6.42
CA CYS A 94 -2.85 -16.35 4.97
C CYS A 94 -1.46 -16.25 4.34
N PRO A 95 -1.25 -16.88 3.16
CA PRO A 95 0.01 -16.76 2.46
C PRO A 95 0.23 -15.33 1.97
N TYR A 96 1.49 -14.92 1.90
CA TYR A 96 1.92 -13.77 1.13
C TYR A 96 2.32 -14.26 -0.27
N ASN A 97 1.48 -13.96 -1.26
CA ASN A 97 1.72 -14.30 -2.64
C ASN A 97 1.58 -13.04 -3.50
N TYR A 98 2.71 -12.52 -3.96
CA TYR A 98 2.71 -11.56 -5.05
C TYR A 98 2.02 -12.20 -6.27
N ALA A 99 1.36 -11.42 -7.10
CA ALA A 99 0.83 -11.96 -8.35
C ALA A 99 -0.52 -12.74 -8.23
N SER A 100 -1.05 -12.99 -7.01
CA SER A 100 -2.32 -13.69 -6.78
C SER A 100 -3.61 -12.95 -7.19
N GLN A 101 -4.69 -13.69 -7.42
CA GLN A 101 -5.98 -13.10 -7.79
C GLN A 101 -6.53 -12.18 -6.67
N PRO A 102 -7.26 -11.11 -7.01
CA PRO A 102 -7.87 -10.23 -6.02
C PRO A 102 -8.64 -11.02 -4.96
N ASN A 103 -8.38 -10.70 -3.70
CA ASN A 103 -9.15 -11.22 -2.57
C ASN A 103 -9.16 -12.77 -2.44
N THR A 104 -8.16 -13.49 -2.98
CA THR A 104 -8.04 -14.95 -2.79
C THR A 104 -7.20 -15.34 -1.57
N SER A 105 -6.25 -14.50 -1.18
CA SER A 105 -5.33 -14.75 -0.07
C SER A 105 -5.80 -14.02 1.20
N ILE A 106 -7.05 -14.25 1.61
CA ILE A 106 -7.70 -13.52 2.72
C ILE A 106 -8.36 -14.47 3.73
N CYS A 107 -8.62 -13.95 4.93
CA CYS A 107 -9.34 -14.63 6.01
C CYS A 107 -10.05 -13.61 6.92
N PRO A 108 -10.90 -14.05 7.87
CA PRO A 108 -11.59 -13.14 8.79
C PRO A 108 -10.68 -12.16 9.54
N ILE A 109 -9.44 -12.54 9.85
CA ILE A 109 -8.48 -11.68 10.57
C ILE A 109 -8.02 -10.52 9.70
N CYS A 110 -7.48 -10.79 8.51
CA CYS A 110 -6.97 -9.72 7.65
C CYS A 110 -8.10 -8.91 6.99
N MET A 111 -9.31 -9.46 6.92
CA MET A 111 -10.53 -8.74 6.54
C MET A 111 -11.14 -7.92 7.68
N GLY A 112 -10.60 -7.99 8.91
CA GLY A 112 -11.15 -7.25 10.05
C GLY A 112 -12.58 -7.63 10.42
N LEU A 113 -12.99 -8.88 10.20
CA LEU A 113 -14.35 -9.33 10.53
C LEU A 113 -14.58 -9.35 12.05
N PRO A 114 -15.83 -9.12 12.51
CA PRO A 114 -16.15 -9.13 13.93
C PRO A 114 -15.74 -10.44 14.62
N GLY A 115 -15.08 -10.33 15.76
CA GLY A 115 -14.64 -11.48 16.56
C GLY A 115 -13.31 -12.12 16.14
N ALA A 116 -12.69 -11.67 15.04
CA ALA A 116 -11.38 -12.16 14.63
C ALA A 116 -10.24 -11.55 15.47
N LEU A 117 -9.26 -12.37 15.87
CA LEU A 117 -8.13 -11.95 16.70
C LEU A 117 -6.79 -12.14 15.97
N PRO A 118 -5.86 -11.16 16.03
CA PRO A 118 -4.57 -11.26 15.37
C PRO A 118 -3.61 -12.22 16.12
N VAL A 119 -2.83 -12.99 15.36
CA VAL A 119 -1.76 -13.84 15.90
C VAL A 119 -0.46 -13.52 15.16
N LEU A 120 0.52 -12.99 15.90
CA LEU A 120 1.79 -12.54 15.34
C LEU A 120 2.62 -13.69 14.77
N ASN A 121 3.13 -13.49 13.55
CA ASN A 121 4.07 -14.37 12.89
C ASN A 121 5.48 -14.25 13.50
N SER A 122 6.02 -15.35 14.02
CA SER A 122 7.35 -15.38 14.64
C SER A 122 8.49 -14.97 13.69
N LYS A 123 8.34 -15.21 12.38
CA LYS A 123 9.33 -14.82 11.37
C LYS A 123 9.42 -13.31 11.18
N VAL A 124 8.33 -12.58 11.42
CA VAL A 124 8.34 -11.11 11.41
C VAL A 124 9.26 -10.58 12.50
N ILE A 125 9.18 -11.14 13.71
CA ILE A 125 10.08 -10.77 14.83
C ILE A 125 11.53 -11.11 14.48
N GLU A 126 11.79 -12.32 13.98
CA GLU A 126 13.14 -12.77 13.64
C GLU A 126 13.81 -11.82 12.62
N PHE A 127 13.08 -11.44 11.57
CA PHE A 127 13.60 -10.52 10.55
C PHE A 127 13.74 -9.09 11.07
N ALA A 128 12.81 -8.60 11.89
CA ALA A 128 12.92 -7.26 12.47
C ALA A 128 14.12 -7.15 13.41
N VAL A 129 14.41 -8.20 14.20
CA VAL A 129 15.61 -8.28 15.04
C VAL A 129 16.88 -8.31 14.20
N LYS A 130 16.92 -9.14 13.14
CA LYS A 130 18.05 -9.19 12.20
C LYS A 130 18.32 -7.83 11.55
N LEU A 131 17.26 -7.15 11.11
CA LEU A 131 17.35 -5.81 10.53
C LEU A 131 17.87 -4.80 11.55
N GLY A 132 17.34 -4.81 12.78
CA GLY A 132 17.80 -3.95 13.86
C GLY A 132 19.31 -4.11 14.12
N LEU A 133 19.78 -5.35 14.20
CA LEU A 133 21.21 -5.64 14.37
C LEU A 133 22.05 -5.18 13.17
N ALA A 134 21.58 -5.43 11.94
CA ALA A 134 22.26 -5.01 10.72
C ALA A 134 22.38 -3.48 10.60
N LEU A 135 21.40 -2.75 11.15
CA LEU A 135 21.38 -1.28 11.22
C LEU A 135 22.05 -0.73 12.48
N ASN A 136 22.82 -1.56 13.22
CA ASN A 136 23.51 -1.19 14.44
C ASN A 136 22.59 -0.58 15.52
N CYS A 137 21.32 -0.97 15.55
CA CYS A 137 20.36 -0.48 16.54
C CYS A 137 20.51 -1.21 17.88
N LYS A 138 20.09 -0.54 18.96
CA LYS A 138 19.84 -1.18 20.25
C LYS A 138 18.49 -1.88 20.21
N LEU A 139 18.49 -3.19 20.45
CA LEU A 139 17.26 -3.99 20.53
C LEU A 139 16.54 -3.77 21.86
N SER A 140 15.21 -3.75 21.81
CA SER A 140 14.34 -3.73 22.98
C SER A 140 14.04 -5.17 23.43
N LEU A 141 14.31 -5.50 24.69
CA LEU A 141 13.96 -6.81 25.26
C LEU A 141 12.45 -7.00 25.41
N ASN A 142 11.73 -5.90 25.62
CA ASN A 142 10.28 -5.85 25.65
C ASN A 142 9.82 -4.90 24.56
N SER A 143 8.79 -5.31 23.81
CA SER A 143 8.19 -4.49 22.77
C SER A 143 6.70 -4.83 22.68
N LYS A 144 5.87 -3.85 22.31
CA LYS A 144 4.42 -4.02 22.22
C LYS A 144 3.89 -3.54 20.88
N PHE A 145 2.69 -4.00 20.55
CA PHE A 145 1.94 -3.51 19.41
C PHE A 145 0.84 -2.55 19.88
N ASP A 146 0.59 -1.55 19.05
CA ASP A 146 -0.35 -0.46 19.25
C ASP A 146 -1.28 -0.35 18.03
N ARG A 147 -2.42 0.29 18.22
CA ARG A 147 -3.41 0.50 17.16
C ARG A 147 -3.32 1.94 16.66
N LYS A 148 -2.82 2.13 15.44
CA LYS A 148 -2.83 3.42 14.73
C LYS A 148 -4.18 3.56 14.01
N GLN A 149 -5.07 4.39 14.54
CA GLN A 149 -6.46 4.50 14.10
C GLN A 149 -6.61 5.50 12.95
N TYR A 150 -7.21 5.07 11.84
CA TYR A 150 -7.62 5.94 10.72
C TYR A 150 -8.61 5.19 9.83
N PHE A 151 -9.48 5.95 9.15
CA PHE A 151 -10.46 5.38 8.23
C PHE A 151 -9.96 5.49 6.80
N TYR A 152 -9.77 4.35 6.15
CA TYR A 152 -9.48 4.29 4.73
C TYR A 152 -9.99 2.96 4.15
N PRO A 153 -10.49 2.90 2.88
CA PRO A 153 -11.17 1.72 2.36
C PRO A 153 -10.31 0.45 2.31
N ASP A 154 -8.99 0.60 2.22
CA ASP A 154 -8.05 -0.52 2.19
C ASP A 154 -7.65 -1.04 3.59
N LEU A 155 -8.13 -0.38 4.66
CA LEU A 155 -7.81 -0.71 6.05
C LEU A 155 -9.07 -1.22 6.76
N PRO A 156 -9.41 -2.51 6.61
CA PRO A 156 -10.73 -3.02 6.99
C PRO A 156 -11.02 -2.96 8.50
N LYS A 157 -9.98 -2.88 9.34
CA LYS A 157 -10.11 -2.84 10.80
C LYS A 157 -10.40 -1.43 11.35
N GLY A 158 -10.25 -0.37 10.54
CA GLY A 158 -10.25 1.02 11.01
C GLY A 158 -9.03 1.38 11.88
N TYR A 159 -8.05 0.48 11.97
CA TYR A 159 -6.74 0.74 12.56
C TYR A 159 -5.70 -0.21 11.97
N GLN A 160 -4.45 0.26 11.92
CA GLN A 160 -3.27 -0.51 11.58
C GLN A 160 -2.59 -0.98 12.87
N ILE A 161 -2.25 -2.26 12.95
CA ILE A 161 -1.43 -2.80 14.03
C ILE A 161 0.04 -2.44 13.73
N SER A 162 0.63 -1.56 14.54
CA SER A 162 2.02 -1.08 14.43
C SER A 162 2.64 -1.03 15.84
N GLN A 163 3.75 -0.34 16.05
CA GLN A 163 4.33 -0.09 17.38
C GLN A 163 4.53 1.40 17.58
N PHE A 164 4.18 1.93 18.74
CA PHE A 164 4.33 3.36 19.01
C PHE A 164 5.55 3.66 19.90
N ASP A 165 5.38 3.67 21.21
CA ASP A 165 6.36 4.06 22.22
C ASP A 165 7.49 3.03 22.45
N ILE A 166 7.22 1.72 22.32
CA ILE A 166 8.19 0.65 22.58
C ILE A 166 8.47 -0.19 21.31
N PRO A 167 9.21 0.37 20.33
CA PRO A 167 9.59 -0.35 19.11
C PRO A 167 10.61 -1.46 19.38
N ILE A 168 10.77 -2.37 18.41
CA ILE A 168 11.71 -3.50 18.54
C ILE A 168 13.18 -3.06 18.55
N ALA A 169 13.55 -1.95 17.89
CA ALA A 169 14.90 -1.42 17.91
C ALA A 169 14.96 0.11 17.77
N THR A 170 15.98 0.73 18.36
CA THR A 170 16.19 2.20 18.34
C THR A 170 17.66 2.59 18.24
N GLY A 171 17.93 3.82 17.78
CA GLY A 171 19.26 4.44 17.86
C GLY A 171 20.35 3.74 17.06
N GLY A 172 20.05 3.35 15.82
CA GLY A 172 21.01 2.76 14.89
C GLY A 172 21.69 3.79 13.99
N HIS A 173 22.45 3.31 13.02
CA HIS A 173 23.08 4.14 12.00
C HIS A 173 23.49 3.34 10.75
N LEU A 174 23.64 4.07 9.64
CA LEU A 174 24.22 3.61 8.39
C LEU A 174 25.39 4.52 8.00
N ASP A 175 26.51 3.92 7.66
CA ASP A 175 27.66 4.63 7.10
C ASP A 175 27.66 4.44 5.58
N LEU A 176 27.69 5.55 4.84
CA LEU A 176 27.61 5.57 3.38
C LEU A 176 28.71 6.43 2.78
N ASP A 177 29.17 6.01 1.61
CA ASP A 177 30.12 6.76 0.78
C ASP A 177 29.32 7.69 -0.13
N LEU A 178 29.61 8.99 -0.06
CA LEU A 178 28.96 9.99 -0.89
C LEU A 178 29.59 9.98 -2.30
N PRO A 179 28.78 10.08 -3.36
CA PRO A 179 29.30 10.23 -4.72
C PRO A 179 30.19 11.47 -4.85
N VAL A 180 31.25 11.37 -5.66
CA VAL A 180 32.24 12.45 -5.86
C VAL A 180 31.60 13.72 -6.43
N GLU A 181 30.57 13.56 -7.27
CA GLU A 181 29.76 14.65 -7.82
C GLU A 181 29.04 15.50 -6.75
N PHE A 182 28.85 14.97 -5.54
CA PHE A 182 28.27 15.67 -4.39
C PHE A 182 29.30 16.00 -3.30
N GLY A 183 30.59 16.01 -3.63
CA GLY A 183 31.68 16.37 -2.71
C GLY A 183 32.43 15.18 -2.10
N GLY A 184 31.98 13.94 -2.34
CA GLY A 184 32.65 12.73 -1.86
C GLY A 184 32.69 12.58 -0.34
N GLY A 185 33.33 11.49 0.12
CA GLY A 185 33.62 11.25 1.54
C GLY A 185 32.66 10.27 2.22
N HIS A 186 32.92 10.00 3.50
CA HIS A 186 32.15 9.06 4.32
C HIS A 186 31.21 9.82 5.25
N LYS A 187 29.92 9.46 5.27
CA LYS A 187 28.93 10.08 6.14
C LYS A 187 28.09 9.06 6.88
N ARG A 188 27.84 9.34 8.16
CA ARG A 188 26.95 8.56 9.01
C ARG A 188 25.55 9.16 9.01
N PHE A 189 24.54 8.31 8.79
CA PHE A 189 23.12 8.64 8.86
C PHE A 189 22.49 7.90 10.03
N GLY A 190 21.82 8.64 10.93
CA GLY A 190 21.15 8.05 12.09
C GLY A 190 19.88 7.30 11.70
N ILE A 191 19.63 6.17 12.37
CA ILE A 191 18.36 5.45 12.32
C ILE A 191 17.66 5.63 13.65
N THR A 192 16.59 6.42 13.68
CA THR A 192 15.84 6.70 14.90
C THR A 192 15.25 5.43 15.50
N ARG A 193 14.58 4.61 14.67
CA ARG A 193 13.85 3.42 15.10
C ARG A 193 13.60 2.43 13.98
N VAL A 194 13.43 1.18 14.35
CA VAL A 194 12.87 0.09 13.52
C VAL A 194 11.69 -0.47 14.29
N HIS A 195 10.55 -0.64 13.63
CA HIS A 195 9.35 -1.19 14.24
C HIS A 195 8.61 -2.10 13.26
N MET A 196 7.74 -2.95 13.81
CA MET A 196 6.95 -3.90 13.03
C MET A 196 5.53 -3.38 12.84
N GLU A 197 4.99 -3.55 11.64
CA GLU A 197 3.59 -3.26 11.35
C GLU A 197 3.02 -4.19 10.27
N GLU A 198 1.71 -4.18 10.12
CA GLU A 198 1.05 -4.76 8.95
C GLU A 198 0.87 -3.75 7.83
N ASP A 199 0.86 -4.26 6.61
CA ASP A 199 0.52 -3.48 5.43
C ASP A 199 -1.00 -3.37 5.24
N ALA A 200 -1.42 -2.35 4.50
CA ALA A 200 -2.81 -2.12 4.12
C ALA A 200 -3.23 -2.90 2.87
N GLY A 201 -4.50 -2.79 2.52
CA GLY A 201 -5.01 -3.18 1.21
C GLY A 201 -4.41 -2.33 0.08
N LYS A 202 -4.77 -2.61 -1.18
CA LYS A 202 -4.56 -1.69 -2.31
C LYS A 202 -5.90 -1.35 -2.90
N LEU A 203 -5.94 -0.23 -3.59
CA LEU A 203 -7.11 0.22 -4.31
C LEU A 203 -6.74 0.28 -5.79
N LEU A 204 -7.64 -0.22 -6.63
CA LEU A 204 -7.58 0.00 -8.06
C LEU A 204 -8.71 0.98 -8.39
N HIS A 205 -8.36 2.11 -8.99
CA HIS A 205 -9.34 3.07 -9.46
C HIS A 205 -9.73 2.71 -10.89
N SER A 206 -11.02 2.56 -11.15
CA SER A 206 -11.57 2.34 -12.49
C SER A 206 -12.28 3.60 -12.98
N ASP A 207 -12.12 3.91 -14.25
CA ASP A 207 -12.62 5.14 -14.88
C ASP A 207 -14.17 5.28 -14.82
N ASP A 208 -14.87 4.18 -14.55
CA ASP A 208 -16.34 4.13 -14.45
C ASP A 208 -16.87 4.63 -13.08
N GLY A 209 -15.99 5.14 -12.20
CA GLY A 209 -16.36 5.64 -10.86
C GLY A 209 -16.63 4.55 -9.83
N ALA A 210 -16.48 3.27 -10.20
CA ALA A 210 -16.47 2.15 -9.27
C ALA A 210 -15.11 2.04 -8.58
N GLN A 211 -15.10 2.07 -7.24
CA GLN A 211 -13.90 1.76 -6.46
C GLN A 211 -13.84 0.26 -6.20
N GLU A 212 -12.85 -0.43 -6.75
CA GLU A 212 -12.61 -1.85 -6.45
C GLU A 212 -11.49 -1.95 -5.40
N ILE A 213 -11.85 -2.42 -4.21
CA ILE A 213 -10.90 -2.64 -3.11
C ILE A 213 -10.18 -3.97 -3.38
N THR A 214 -8.89 -3.90 -3.69
CA THR A 214 -8.03 -5.04 -4.04
C THR A 214 -6.80 -5.06 -3.15
N ILE A 215 -6.77 -5.87 -2.09
CA ILE A 215 -5.58 -6.01 -1.21
C ILE A 215 -4.31 -6.33 -2.06
N PRO A 216 -3.15 -5.65 -1.87
CA PRO A 216 -2.18 -5.38 -2.91
C PRO A 216 -1.50 -6.59 -3.47
N LEU A 217 -1.15 -6.38 -4.73
CA LEU A 217 -0.51 -7.34 -5.59
C LEU A 217 0.39 -6.69 -6.64
N THR A 218 0.81 -5.46 -6.39
CA THR A 218 1.76 -4.79 -7.28
C THR A 218 2.41 -3.67 -6.50
N LEU A 219 3.71 -3.80 -6.29
CA LEU A 219 4.63 -2.76 -5.89
C LEU A 219 5.92 -2.95 -6.72
N TYR A 220 6.55 -1.80 -6.96
CA TYR A 220 7.78 -1.51 -7.68
C TYR A 220 8.93 -2.51 -7.46
#